data_AF-A0A285HH71-F1
#
_entry.id   AF-A0A285HH71-F1
#
_cell.length_a   1.000
_cell.length_b   1.000
_cell.length_c   1.000
_cell.angle_alpha   90.00
_cell.angle_beta   90.00
_cell.angle_gamma   90.00
#
_symmetry.space_group_name_H-M   'P 1'
#
loop_
_entity.id
_entity.type
_entity.pdbx_description
1 polymer ?
#
loop_
_entity_poly.entity_id
_entity_poly.type
_entity_poly.pdbx_seq_one_letter_code
_entity_poly.pdbx_strand_id
1 'polypeptide(L)'
;MEDKVMITCVSCPMGCDLNVEVIDEEIKKVEGNRCPRGVEYAKAEYFNPTRVLPTTAKVKGGILPLVPVKTAKPIPKGLLEKAMREIAKVELEAPVKLGDIVIKNVLDTGVDVVATRDLAKK
;
A
#
# COMPACT_ATOMS: atom_id res chain seq x y z
N MET A 1 -24.55 13.00 13.17
CA MET A 1 -23.53 14.04 12.89
C MET A 1 -23.31 14.03 11.38
N GLU A 2 -23.40 15.18 10.70
CA GLU A 2 -23.28 15.27 9.24
C GLU A 2 -21.90 15.84 8.89
N ASP A 3 -21.10 15.05 8.17
CA ASP A 3 -19.75 15.39 7.76
C ASP A 3 -19.65 15.36 6.23
N LYS A 4 -19.04 16.40 5.65
CA LYS A 4 -18.76 16.48 4.21
C LYS A 4 -17.26 16.43 3.97
N VAL A 5 -16.83 15.44 3.21
CA VAL A 5 -15.41 15.16 2.95
C VAL A 5 -15.16 15.19 1.45
N MET A 6 -14.10 15.89 1.05
CA MET A 6 -13.63 15.89 -0.34
C MET A 6 -12.56 14.82 -0.54
N ILE A 7 -12.75 13.96 -1.55
CA ILE A 7 -11.81 12.89 -1.90
C ILE A 7 -11.51 12.98 -3.40
N THR A 8 -10.24 13.11 -3.77
CA THR A 8 -9.83 12.99 -5.16
C THR A 8 -9.68 11.52 -5.54
N CYS A 9 -10.43 11.09 -6.56
CA CYS A 9 -10.36 9.72 -7.07
C CYS A 9 -9.08 9.48 -7.87
N VAL A 10 -8.12 8.76 -7.28
CA VAL A 10 -6.84 8.41 -7.94
C VAL A 10 -6.89 7.09 -8.73
N SER A 11 -8.09 6.51 -8.91
CA SER A 11 -8.25 5.22 -9.60
C SER A 11 -8.00 5.29 -11.11
N CYS A 12 -7.97 6.50 -11.70
CA CYS A 12 -7.73 6.71 -13.13
C CYS A 12 -7.11 8.11 -13.35
N PRO A 13 -6.49 8.38 -14.50
CA PRO A 13 -5.79 9.65 -14.74
C PRO A 13 -6.71 10.88 -14.80
N MET A 14 -8.04 10.70 -14.84
CA MET A 14 -8.97 11.83 -14.81
C MET A 14 -9.03 12.54 -13.46
N GLY A 15 -8.72 11.86 -12.35
CA GLY A 15 -8.64 12.51 -11.03
C GLY A 15 -9.91 13.21 -10.57
N CYS A 16 -11.09 12.59 -10.69
CA CYS A 16 -12.35 13.26 -10.34
C CYS A 16 -12.40 13.66 -8.85
N ASP A 17 -12.78 14.90 -8.56
CA ASP A 17 -13.07 15.37 -7.21
C ASP A 17 -14.44 14.86 -6.75
N LEU A 18 -14.45 14.09 -5.66
CA LEU A 18 -15.63 13.47 -5.10
C LEU A 18 -16.04 14.17 -3.81
N ASN A 19 -17.29 14.59 -3.73
CA ASN A 19 -17.90 15.06 -2.50
C ASN A 19 -18.61 13.88 -1.83
N VAL A 20 -18.17 13.52 -0.63
CA VAL A 20 -18.71 12.40 0.15
C VAL A 20 -19.47 12.96 1.34
N GLU A 21 -20.77 12.68 1.41
CA GLU A 21 -21.63 13.03 2.54
C GLU A 21 -21.78 11.83 3.47
N VAL A 22 -21.40 12.03 4.72
CA VAL A 22 -21.41 11.00 5.77
C VAL A 22 -22.37 11.43 6.87
N ILE A 23 -23.30 10.53 7.21
CA ILE A 23 -24.25 10.72 8.30
C ILE A 23 -24.16 9.50 9.19
N ASP A 24 -23.84 9.72 10.47
CA ASP A 24 -23.75 8.68 11.49
C ASP A 24 -22.81 7.53 11.07
N GLU A 25 -21.60 7.91 10.60
CA GLU A 25 -20.53 7.01 10.13
C GLU A 25 -20.85 6.21 8.84
N GLU A 26 -22.00 6.45 8.22
CA GLU A 26 -22.35 5.85 6.94
C GLU A 26 -22.28 6.86 5.79
N ILE A 27 -21.67 6.46 4.67
CA ILE A 27 -21.67 7.25 3.44
C ILE A 27 -23.09 7.22 2.84
N LYS A 28 -23.81 8.33 2.91
CA LYS A 28 -25.14 8.47 2.32
C LYS A 28 -25.07 8.85 0.85
N LYS A 29 -24.09 9.67 0.48
CA LYS A 29 -23.99 10.19 -0.89
C LYS A 29 -22.54 10.37 -1.32
N VAL A 30 -22.27 10.06 -2.59
CA VAL A 30 -21.01 10.37 -3.28
C VAL A 30 -21.38 11.08 -4.58
N GLU A 31 -20.88 12.30 -4.76
CA GLU A 31 -21.14 13.13 -5.95
C GLU A 31 -19.82 13.55 -6.61
N GLY A 32 -19.86 13.85 -7.92
CA GLY A 32 -18.67 14.21 -8.70
C GLY A 32 -17.97 13.04 -9.39
N ASN A 33 -18.44 11.80 -9.16
CA ASN A 33 -17.92 10.63 -9.86
C ASN A 33 -18.44 10.57 -11.31
N ARG A 34 -17.54 10.33 -12.27
CA ARG A 34 -17.90 10.09 -13.67
C ARG A 34 -18.11 8.61 -14.01
N CYS A 35 -17.90 7.72 -13.04
CA CYS A 35 -17.99 6.28 -13.20
C CYS A 35 -18.30 5.60 -11.85
N PRO A 36 -18.79 4.34 -11.85
CA PRO A 36 -19.08 3.60 -10.62
C PRO A 36 -17.82 3.35 -9.76
N ARG A 37 -16.66 3.16 -10.40
CA ARG A 37 -15.36 2.97 -9.71
C ARG A 37 -15.01 4.12 -8.75
N GLY A 38 -15.45 5.34 -9.07
CA GLY A 38 -15.24 6.49 -8.19
C GLY A 38 -15.97 6.37 -6.86
N VAL A 39 -17.20 5.83 -6.88
CA VAL A 39 -17.99 5.59 -5.66
C VAL A 39 -17.33 4.53 -4.79
N GLU A 40 -16.91 3.41 -5.41
CA GLU A 40 -16.20 2.34 -4.70
C GLU A 40 -14.89 2.83 -4.11
N TYR A 41 -14.11 3.61 -4.86
CA TYR A 41 -12.88 4.21 -4.36
C TYR A 41 -13.13 5.14 -3.17
N ALA A 42 -14.12 6.03 -3.25
CA ALA A 42 -14.42 6.95 -2.16
C ALA A 42 -14.80 6.21 -0.87
N LYS A 43 -15.61 5.15 -0.99
CA LYS A 43 -15.98 4.27 0.12
C LYS A 43 -14.75 3.60 0.74
N ALA A 44 -13.90 2.99 -0.09
CA ALA A 44 -12.70 2.32 0.39
C ALA A 44 -11.70 3.31 1.04
N GLU A 45 -11.53 4.49 0.44
CA GLU A 45 -10.60 5.52 0.92
C GLU A 45 -11.07 6.15 2.24
N TYR A 46 -12.39 6.29 2.43
CA TYR A 46 -12.95 6.83 3.67
C TYR A 46 -12.86 5.85 4.84
N PHE A 47 -13.30 4.60 4.65
CA PHE A 47 -13.38 3.62 5.74
C PHE A 47 -12.04 2.98 6.10
N ASN A 48 -11.24 2.58 5.11
CA ASN A 48 -9.97 1.90 5.35
C ASN A 48 -9.01 2.11 4.16
N PRO A 49 -8.33 3.26 4.07
CA PRO A 49 -7.43 3.54 2.96
C PRO A 49 -6.28 2.54 2.99
N THR A 50 -6.08 1.82 1.89
CA THR A 50 -4.98 0.85 1.73
C THR A 50 -4.00 1.30 0.66
N ARG A 51 -2.72 0.96 0.81
CA ARG A 51 -1.67 1.27 -0.17
C ARG A 51 -0.67 0.12 -0.27
N VAL A 52 -0.11 -0.07 -1.47
CA VAL A 52 1.10 -0.89 -1.62
C VAL A 52 2.26 -0.12 -1.02
N LEU A 53 3.07 -0.78 -0.20
CA LEU A 53 4.25 -0.17 0.43
C LEU A 53 5.52 -0.54 -0.34
N PRO A 54 6.01 0.29 -1.27
CA PRO A 54 7.36 0.14 -1.82
C PRO A 54 8.40 0.69 -0.83
N THR A 55 9.48 -0.05 -0.62
CA THR A 55 10.62 0.36 0.20
C THR A 55 11.87 -0.46 -0.16
N THR A 56 12.89 -0.50 0.69
CA THR A 56 14.10 -1.31 0.52
C THR A 56 14.35 -2.20 1.74
N ALA A 57 15.02 -3.33 1.52
CA ALA A 57 15.53 -4.21 2.56
C ALA A 57 17.06 -4.35 2.42
N LYS A 58 17.75 -4.59 3.54
CA LYS A 58 19.21 -4.77 3.57
C LYS A 58 19.58 -6.12 2.97
N VAL A 59 20.70 -6.14 2.22
CA VAL A 59 21.26 -7.39 1.68
C VAL A 59 22.75 -7.48 1.98
N LYS A 60 23.13 -8.58 2.61
CA LYS A 60 24.51 -8.96 2.87
C LYS A 60 25.09 -9.75 1.69
N GLY A 61 26.30 -9.38 1.28
CA GLY A 61 27.01 -10.05 0.18
C GLY A 61 26.43 -9.82 -1.22
N GLY A 62 25.48 -8.90 -1.37
CA GLY A 62 24.96 -8.50 -2.67
C GLY A 62 25.87 -7.52 -3.41
N ILE A 63 25.74 -7.46 -4.74
CA ILE A 63 26.39 -6.41 -5.56
C ILE A 63 25.99 -4.99 -5.13
N LEU A 64 24.81 -4.85 -4.49
CA LEU A 64 24.32 -3.65 -3.84
C LEU A 64 23.94 -3.99 -2.39
N PRO A 65 24.06 -3.03 -1.46
CA PRO A 65 23.73 -3.25 -0.06
C PRO A 65 22.22 -3.30 0.25
N LEU A 66 21.38 -2.96 -0.73
CA LEU A 66 19.92 -2.89 -0.60
C LEU A 66 19.23 -3.52 -1.82
N VAL A 67 18.07 -4.13 -1.60
CA VAL A 67 17.15 -4.61 -2.65
C VAL A 67 15.81 -3.89 -2.53
N PRO A 68 15.20 -3.44 -3.63
CA PRO A 68 13.85 -2.88 -3.59
C PRO A 68 12.84 -3.98 -3.28
N VAL A 69 11.90 -3.68 -2.39
CA VAL A 69 10.83 -4.58 -1.97
C VAL A 69 9.49 -3.85 -1.99
N LYS A 70 8.40 -4.60 -2.06
CA LYS A 70 7.06 -4.06 -1.86
C LYS A 70 6.16 -5.05 -1.14
N THR A 71 5.08 -4.58 -0.52
CA THR A 71 3.99 -5.48 -0.15
C THR A 71 3.35 -6.08 -1.42
N ALA A 72 3.04 -7.38 -1.39
CA ALA A 72 2.45 -8.09 -2.53
C ALA A 72 1.05 -7.57 -2.87
N LYS A 73 0.33 -7.07 -1.85
CA LYS A 73 -0.99 -6.45 -1.94
C LYS A 73 -1.03 -5.14 -1.14
N PRO A 74 -2.06 -4.28 -1.32
CA PRO A 74 -2.26 -3.12 -0.47
C PRO A 74 -2.47 -3.52 1.00
N ILE A 75 -1.87 -2.76 1.92
CA ILE A 75 -2.10 -2.87 3.37
C ILE A 75 -2.70 -1.56 3.91
N PRO A 76 -3.41 -1.58 5.06
CA PRO A 76 -3.96 -0.38 5.67
C PRO A 76 -2.93 0.73 5.87
N LYS A 77 -3.29 1.98 5.53
CA LYS A 77 -2.40 3.15 5.59
C LYS A 77 -1.81 3.35 6.99
N GLY A 78 -2.60 3.10 8.04
CA GLY A 78 -2.16 3.19 9.43
C GLY A 78 -1.07 2.19 9.83
N LEU A 79 -0.85 1.14 9.04
CA LEU A 79 0.18 0.12 9.29
C LEU A 79 1.48 0.35 8.51
N LEU A 80 1.50 1.30 7.55
CA LEU A 80 2.65 1.51 6.67
C LEU A 80 3.93 1.82 7.44
N GLU A 81 3.86 2.70 8.45
CA GLU A 81 5.04 3.07 9.23
C GLU A 81 5.59 1.90 10.06
N LYS A 82 4.69 1.12 10.69
CA LYS A 82 5.07 -0.08 11.43
C LYS A 82 5.69 -1.12 10.48
N ALA A 83 5.10 -1.32 9.30
CA ALA A 83 5.62 -2.27 8.31
C ALA A 83 7.01 -1.87 7.82
N MET A 84 7.25 -0.57 7.59
CA MET A 84 8.60 -0.08 7.24
C MET A 84 9.63 -0.38 8.33
N ARG A 85 9.28 -0.20 9.61
CA ARG A 85 10.16 -0.52 10.73
C ARG A 85 10.46 -2.02 10.83
N GLU A 86 9.49 -2.88 10.55
CA GLU A 86 9.72 -4.34 10.49
C GLU A 86 10.64 -4.71 9.33
N ILE A 87 10.41 -4.17 8.13
CA ILE A 87 11.26 -4.42 6.96
C ILE A 87 12.71 -3.97 7.21
N ALA A 88 12.92 -2.84 7.88
CA ALA A 88 14.25 -2.30 8.17
C ALA A 88 15.10 -3.19 9.11
N LYS A 89 14.47 -4.08 9.87
CA LYS A 89 15.15 -5.05 10.75
C LYS A 89 15.65 -6.28 10.00
N VAL A 90 15.13 -6.55 8.80
CA VAL A 90 15.48 -7.72 8.01
C VAL A 90 16.79 -7.47 7.24
N GLU A 91 17.67 -8.47 7.27
CA GLU A 91 18.86 -8.54 6.44
C GLU A 91 18.80 -9.84 5.65
N LEU A 92 18.74 -9.72 4.32
CA LEU A 92 18.74 -10.83 3.39
C LEU A 92 20.18 -11.21 3.02
N GLU A 93 20.39 -12.45 2.60
CA GLU A 93 21.66 -12.86 1.99
C GLU A 93 21.51 -12.94 0.47
N ALA A 94 22.47 -12.40 -0.28
CA ALA A 94 22.48 -12.58 -1.71
C ALA A 94 22.74 -14.06 -2.09
N PRO A 95 22.32 -14.54 -3.28
CA PRO A 95 21.53 -13.81 -4.26
C PRO A 95 20.06 -13.70 -3.83
N VAL A 96 19.43 -12.58 -4.16
CA VAL A 96 17.98 -12.39 -4.03
C VAL A 96 17.38 -12.43 -5.43
N LYS A 97 16.25 -13.11 -5.62
CA LYS A 97 15.53 -13.17 -6.88
C LYS A 97 14.26 -12.32 -6.85
N LEU A 98 13.82 -11.89 -8.02
CA LEU A 98 12.53 -11.24 -8.17
C LEU A 98 11.42 -12.16 -7.64
N GLY A 99 10.57 -11.62 -6.77
CA GLY A 99 9.47 -12.36 -6.15
C GLY A 99 9.83 -13.06 -4.84
N ASP A 100 11.10 -13.05 -4.41
CA ASP A 100 11.49 -13.64 -3.13
C ASP A 100 10.74 -12.97 -1.97
N ILE A 101 10.23 -13.80 -1.05
CA ILE A 101 9.51 -13.34 0.14
C ILE A 101 10.52 -12.92 1.19
N VAL A 102 10.50 -11.62 1.51
CA VAL A 102 11.36 -10.97 2.52
C VAL A 102 10.75 -11.10 3.91
N ILE A 103 9.44 -10.86 4.01
CA ILE A 103 8.65 -11.08 5.22
C ILE A 103 7.35 -11.74 4.81
N LYS A 104 7.05 -12.89 5.40
CA LYS A 104 5.75 -13.55 5.23
C LYS A 104 4.75 -12.93 6.20
N ASN A 105 3.53 -12.62 5.74
CA ASN A 105 2.44 -12.11 6.57
C ASN A 105 2.84 -10.91 7.46
N VAL A 106 3.25 -9.79 6.84
CA VAL A 106 3.73 -8.61 7.59
C VAL A 106 2.64 -8.05 8.50
N LEU A 107 2.94 -7.89 9.79
CA LEU A 107 2.01 -7.39 10.82
C LEU A 107 0.66 -8.13 10.86
N ASP A 108 0.64 -9.43 10.58
CA ASP A 108 -0.57 -10.26 10.57
C ASP A 108 -1.67 -9.78 9.60
N THR A 109 -1.27 -9.05 8.55
CA THR A 109 -2.20 -8.50 7.55
C THR A 109 -2.66 -9.51 6.48
N GLY A 110 -2.07 -10.70 6.46
CA GLY A 110 -2.20 -11.69 5.38
C GLY A 110 -1.42 -11.35 4.11
N VAL A 111 -0.53 -10.34 4.16
CA VAL A 111 0.21 -9.84 3.00
C VAL A 111 1.71 -10.03 3.17
N ASP A 112 2.36 -10.58 2.15
CA ASP A 112 3.81 -10.76 2.13
C ASP A 112 4.53 -9.51 1.62
N VAL A 113 5.79 -9.34 2.03
CA VAL A 113 6.73 -8.38 1.44
C VAL A 113 7.64 -9.14 0.48
N VAL A 114 7.73 -8.68 -0.77
CA VAL A 114 8.44 -9.38 -1.85
C VAL A 114 9.49 -8.48 -2.50
N ALA A 115 10.60 -9.07 -2.94
CA ALA A 115 11.62 -8.39 -3.72
C ALA A 115 11.13 -8.08 -5.14
N THR A 116 11.46 -6.90 -5.67
CA THR A 116 11.00 -6.44 -6.99
C THR A 116 12.10 -6.44 -8.06
N ARG A 117 13.28 -6.97 -7.75
CA ARG A 117 14.40 -7.11 -8.68
C ARG A 117 15.33 -8.22 -8.21
N ASP A 118 16.00 -8.88 -9.15
CA ASP A 118 17.14 -9.73 -8.85
C ASP A 118 18.33 -8.93 -8.29
N LEU A 119 19.10 -9.56 -7.41
CA LEU A 119 20.32 -9.03 -6.85
C LEU A 119 21.37 -10.14 -6.74
N ALA A 120 22.38 -10.09 -7.60
CA ALA A 120 23.47 -11.07 -7.61
C ALA A 120 24.38 -10.92 -6.37
N LYS A 121 25.12 -11.98 -6.05
CA LYS A 121 26.23 -11.92 -5.10
C LYS A 121 27.38 -11.08 -5.66
N LYS A 122 28.13 -10.43 -4.77
CA LYS A 122 29.37 -9.72 -5.08
C LYS A 122 30.49 -10.67 -5.50
#